data_AF-A0A5C3FI12-F1
#
_entry.id   AF-A0A5C3FI12-F1
#
_cell.length_a   1.000
_cell.length_b   1.000
_cell.length_c   1.000
_cell.angle_alpha   90.00
_cell.angle_beta   90.00
_cell.angle_gamma   90.00
#
_symmetry.space_group_name_H-M   'P 1'
#
loop_
_entity.id
_entity.type
_entity.pdbx_description
1 polymer ?
#
loop_
_entity_poly.entity_id
_entity_poly.type
_entity_poly.pdbx_seq_one_letter_code
_entity_poly.pdbx_strand_id
1 'polypeptide(L)'
;MSGYELHQKLRTKVVRLTKKKAYPEAITALHTGALELLSQGEQGSGCDLGIYMLDVYNLADTPVTAETRSRVTDIVAAAKADFWRKKLVDAAVKWSSKSGGADAELRLFAAKLYAKDGEYELAEPHFLAASSSDPEAAKEFAGAMAAWLSAVAKRATEEKGEERTQDAIERIEAGRFALRATLPLLASRNVPAAVAFIQTYLETLTARLRSLLLPISPNPRAFTAPNGTQTDFKLSITANSELNFAQMATALSLAAQSGVNDALRTAWANLVRQFERESQPDPNATGAIAQIGTAVFGIAQRRQGGNMLSDMMASLFNAPPQQQRVAAPPTQSNQPPPSATSAATEAKADDLVDDEMD
;
A
#
# COMPACT_ATOMS: atom_id res chain seq x y z
N MET A 1 6.43 -33.65 -34.70
CA MET A 1 7.57 -33.65 -33.75
C MET A 1 6.97 -33.48 -32.37
N SER A 2 7.34 -34.30 -31.38
CA SER A 2 6.78 -34.11 -30.03
C SER A 2 7.35 -32.83 -29.39
N GLY A 3 6.61 -32.23 -28.45
CA GLY A 3 7.08 -31.05 -27.72
C GLY A 3 8.43 -31.28 -27.03
N TYR A 4 8.61 -32.47 -26.45
CA TYR A 4 9.88 -32.89 -25.85
C TYR A 4 11.04 -32.95 -26.87
N GLU A 5 10.82 -33.53 -28.05
CA GLU A 5 11.85 -33.59 -29.10
C GLU A 5 12.25 -32.19 -29.58
N LEU A 6 11.28 -31.29 -29.77
CA LEU A 6 11.53 -29.91 -30.16
C LEU A 6 12.34 -29.19 -29.08
N HIS A 7 11.93 -29.33 -27.81
CA HIS A 7 12.62 -28.74 -26.66
C HIS A 7 14.09 -29.16 -26.58
N GLN A 8 14.39 -30.46 -26.66
CA GLN A 8 15.76 -30.96 -26.60
C GLN A 8 16.61 -30.53 -27.81
N LYS A 9 16.01 -30.50 -29.01
CA LYS A 9 16.68 -30.02 -30.22
C LYS A 9 17.06 -28.54 -30.10
N LEU A 10 16.14 -27.70 -29.60
CA LEU A 10 16.39 -26.27 -29.40
C LEU A 10 17.47 -26.04 -28.35
N ARG A 11 17.43 -26.72 -27.20
CA ARG A 11 18.48 -26.61 -26.18
C ARG A 11 19.86 -26.98 -26.74
N THR A 12 19.95 -28.07 -27.49
CA THR A 12 21.21 -28.50 -28.13
C THR A 12 21.72 -27.49 -29.16
N LYS A 13 20.81 -26.94 -30.00
CA LYS A 13 21.13 -25.90 -30.97
C LYS A 13 21.68 -24.65 -30.29
N VAL A 14 21.04 -24.20 -29.20
CA VAL A 14 21.43 -23.01 -28.43
C VAL A 14 22.79 -23.19 -27.76
N VAL A 15 23.11 -24.36 -27.21
CA VAL A 15 24.46 -24.65 -26.68
C VAL A 15 25.53 -24.48 -27.77
N ARG A 16 25.25 -24.91 -29.00
CA ARG A 16 26.19 -24.74 -30.13
C ARG A 16 26.32 -23.27 -30.55
N LEU A 17 25.23 -22.52 -30.57
CA LEU A 17 25.22 -21.10 -30.94
C LEU A 17 25.94 -20.24 -29.89
N THR A 18 25.66 -20.46 -28.60
CA THR A 18 26.32 -19.75 -27.50
C THR A 18 27.83 -20.01 -27.45
N LYS A 19 28.29 -21.24 -27.71
CA LYS A 19 29.73 -21.54 -27.87
C LYS A 19 30.39 -20.75 -29.00
N LYS A 20 29.65 -20.44 -30.06
CA LYS A 20 30.10 -19.60 -31.18
C LYS A 20 29.90 -18.10 -30.94
N LYS A 21 29.40 -17.69 -29.77
CA LYS A 21 28.96 -16.31 -29.46
C LYS A 21 27.90 -15.77 -30.43
N ALA A 22 27.15 -16.66 -31.08
CA ALA A 22 26.05 -16.38 -31.98
C ALA A 22 24.76 -16.11 -31.16
N TYR A 23 24.80 -15.09 -30.30
CA TYR A 23 23.74 -14.78 -29.33
C TYR A 23 22.42 -14.36 -30.00
N PRO A 24 22.40 -13.49 -31.03
CA PRO A 24 21.15 -13.11 -31.70
C PRO A 24 20.40 -14.30 -32.30
N GLU A 25 21.10 -15.25 -32.92
CA GLU A 25 20.46 -16.47 -33.45
C GLU A 25 19.97 -17.38 -32.33
N ALA A 26 20.71 -17.46 -31.22
CA ALA A 26 20.29 -18.23 -30.05
C ALA A 26 19.01 -17.67 -29.43
N ILE A 27 18.96 -16.35 -29.23
CA ILE A 27 17.79 -15.62 -28.70
C ILE A 27 16.58 -15.84 -29.60
N THR A 28 16.74 -15.67 -30.91
CA THR A 28 15.65 -15.86 -31.88
C THR A 28 15.13 -17.30 -31.84
N ALA A 29 16.02 -18.29 -31.82
CA ALA A 29 15.63 -19.69 -31.75
C ALA A 29 14.89 -20.04 -30.45
N LEU A 30 15.30 -19.47 -29.31
CA LEU A 30 14.64 -19.66 -28.01
C LEU A 30 13.27 -18.99 -27.99
N HIS A 31 13.18 -17.74 -28.46
CA HIS A 31 11.94 -16.98 -28.48
C HIS A 31 10.85 -17.68 -29.32
N THR A 32 11.17 -17.98 -30.59
CA THR A 32 10.22 -18.66 -31.48
C THR A 32 9.87 -20.06 -30.97
N GLY A 33 10.86 -20.80 -30.47
CA GLY A 33 10.64 -22.14 -29.94
C GLY A 33 9.80 -22.15 -28.66
N ALA A 34 9.97 -21.17 -27.78
CA ALA A 34 9.15 -21.01 -26.58
C ALA A 34 7.68 -20.78 -26.96
N LEU A 35 7.41 -19.84 -27.87
CA LEU A 35 6.05 -19.57 -28.35
C LEU A 35 5.42 -20.78 -29.04
N GLU A 36 6.18 -21.51 -29.85
CA GLU A 36 5.71 -22.74 -30.50
C GLU A 36 5.30 -23.80 -29.47
N LEU A 37 6.14 -24.06 -28.47
CA LEU A 37 5.83 -25.02 -27.41
C LEU A 37 4.61 -24.59 -26.57
N LEU A 38 4.51 -23.30 -26.21
CA LEU A 38 3.36 -22.78 -25.49
C LEU A 38 2.06 -22.94 -26.29
N SER A 39 2.11 -22.72 -27.61
CA SER A 39 0.96 -22.93 -28.51
C SER A 39 0.51 -24.39 -28.58
N GLN A 40 1.41 -25.35 -28.32
CA GLN A 40 1.12 -26.78 -28.25
C GLN A 40 0.65 -27.23 -26.85
N GLY A 41 0.56 -26.31 -25.88
CA GLY A 41 0.18 -26.60 -24.50
C GLY A 41 1.33 -27.08 -23.61
N GLU A 42 2.57 -27.11 -24.11
CA GLU A 42 3.77 -27.55 -23.40
C GLU A 42 4.31 -26.45 -22.48
N GLN A 43 3.56 -26.14 -21.41
CA GLN A 43 3.84 -24.99 -20.54
C GLN A 43 5.23 -25.02 -19.91
N GLY A 44 5.63 -26.16 -19.35
CA GLY A 44 6.95 -26.31 -18.71
C GLY A 44 8.10 -26.12 -19.69
N SER A 45 8.02 -26.76 -20.86
CA SER A 45 9.04 -26.69 -21.90
C SER A 45 9.14 -25.28 -22.52
N GLY A 46 8.01 -24.64 -22.81
CA GLY A 46 7.95 -23.28 -23.34
C GLY A 46 8.51 -22.24 -22.36
N CYS A 47 8.10 -22.30 -21.09
CA CYS A 47 8.63 -21.40 -20.06
C CYS A 47 10.11 -21.66 -19.75
N ASP A 48 10.57 -22.91 -19.76
CA ASP A 48 12.00 -23.24 -19.63
C ASP A 48 12.83 -22.60 -20.75
N LEU A 49 12.36 -22.63 -22.01
CA LEU A 49 13.04 -21.93 -23.09
C LEU A 49 13.04 -20.41 -22.93
N GLY A 50 11.95 -19.83 -22.41
CA GLY A 50 11.90 -18.41 -22.06
C GLY A 50 12.92 -18.03 -20.96
N ILE A 51 13.06 -18.87 -19.94
CA ILE A 51 14.08 -18.68 -18.89
C ILE A 51 15.49 -18.84 -19.49
N TYR A 52 15.69 -19.83 -20.36
CA TYR A 52 16.97 -20.01 -21.04
C TYR A 52 17.31 -18.81 -21.95
N MET A 53 16.30 -18.17 -22.56
CA MET A 53 16.51 -16.92 -23.30
C MET A 53 17.06 -15.80 -22.41
N LEU A 54 16.52 -15.66 -21.19
CA LEU A 54 17.02 -14.70 -20.21
C LEU A 54 18.45 -15.04 -19.73
N ASP A 55 18.80 -16.32 -19.63
CA ASP A 55 20.18 -16.74 -19.35
C ASP A 55 21.13 -16.36 -20.50
N VAL A 56 20.68 -16.47 -21.75
CA VAL A 56 21.46 -15.99 -22.90
C VAL A 56 21.56 -14.47 -22.91
N TYR A 57 20.51 -13.72 -22.53
CA TYR A 57 20.60 -12.27 -22.31
C TYR A 57 21.65 -11.92 -21.25
N ASN A 58 21.65 -12.66 -20.14
CA ASN A 58 22.65 -12.48 -19.09
C ASN A 58 24.07 -12.77 -19.56
N LEU A 59 24.26 -13.80 -20.39
CA LEU A 59 25.56 -14.18 -20.94
C LEU A 59 26.07 -13.17 -21.99
N ALA A 60 25.17 -12.53 -22.72
CA ALA A 60 25.48 -11.56 -23.76
C ALA A 60 25.50 -10.11 -23.25
N ASP A 61 25.32 -9.88 -21.95
CA ASP A 61 25.14 -8.56 -21.33
C ASP A 61 24.09 -7.70 -22.05
N THR A 62 23.00 -8.34 -22.50
CA THR A 62 21.92 -7.67 -23.25
C THR A 62 21.18 -6.68 -22.34
N PRO A 63 21.11 -5.38 -22.71
CA PRO A 63 20.40 -4.38 -21.93
C PRO A 63 18.89 -4.52 -22.06
N VAL A 64 18.17 -3.99 -21.08
CA VAL A 64 16.71 -3.86 -21.16
C VAL A 64 16.36 -2.74 -22.13
N THR A 65 15.62 -3.08 -23.18
CA THR A 65 15.13 -2.17 -24.24
C THR A 65 13.70 -2.55 -24.57
N ALA A 66 12.98 -1.71 -25.33
CA ALA A 66 11.63 -2.04 -25.78
C ALA A 66 11.58 -3.39 -26.54
N GLU A 67 12.56 -3.66 -27.41
CA GLU A 67 12.63 -4.90 -28.18
C GLU A 67 12.89 -6.13 -27.30
N THR A 68 13.87 -6.05 -26.39
CA THR A 68 14.23 -7.19 -25.53
C THR A 68 13.14 -7.48 -24.52
N ARG A 69 12.47 -6.44 -24.00
CA ARG A 69 11.28 -6.52 -23.17
C ARG A 69 10.10 -7.15 -23.92
N SER A 70 9.84 -6.73 -25.16
CA SER A 70 8.76 -7.29 -25.99
C SER A 70 8.87 -8.81 -26.11
N ARG A 71 10.06 -9.33 -26.45
CA ARG A 71 10.28 -10.79 -26.54
C ARG A 71 9.96 -11.53 -25.24
N VAL A 72 10.26 -10.91 -24.10
CA VAL A 72 9.97 -11.51 -22.79
C VAL A 72 8.46 -11.47 -22.52
N THR A 73 7.81 -10.34 -22.76
CA THR A 73 6.36 -10.18 -22.56
C THR A 73 5.54 -11.05 -23.50
N ASP A 74 6.01 -11.31 -24.73
CA ASP A 74 5.36 -12.21 -25.69
C ASP A 74 5.27 -13.65 -25.13
N ILE A 75 6.39 -14.16 -24.59
CA ILE A 75 6.43 -15.51 -24.00
C ILE A 75 5.57 -15.55 -22.73
N VAL A 76 5.65 -14.52 -21.86
CA VAL A 76 4.83 -14.46 -20.63
C VAL A 76 3.34 -14.39 -20.95
N ALA A 77 2.93 -13.63 -21.97
CA ALA A 77 1.54 -13.53 -22.41
C ALA A 77 0.99 -14.85 -22.98
N ALA A 78 1.83 -15.63 -23.66
CA ALA A 78 1.46 -16.92 -24.23
C ALA A 78 1.37 -18.04 -23.18
N ALA A 79 2.00 -17.87 -22.01
CA ALA A 79 1.98 -18.85 -20.93
C ALA A 79 0.65 -18.80 -20.14
N LYS A 80 0.19 -19.96 -19.69
CA LYS A 80 -1.00 -20.11 -18.85
C LYS A 80 -0.75 -19.58 -17.44
N ALA A 81 -1.83 -19.28 -16.73
CA ALA A 81 -1.81 -18.92 -15.31
C ALA A 81 -1.47 -20.13 -14.43
N ASP A 82 -0.20 -20.53 -14.45
CA ASP A 82 0.32 -21.63 -13.66
C ASP A 82 1.68 -21.28 -13.00
N PHE A 83 2.25 -22.27 -12.31
CA PHE A 83 3.54 -22.16 -11.66
C PHE A 83 4.68 -21.77 -12.63
N TRP A 84 4.63 -22.25 -13.88
CA TRP A 84 5.70 -22.01 -14.86
C TRP A 84 5.73 -20.56 -15.32
N ARG A 85 4.56 -19.94 -15.55
CA ARG A 85 4.50 -18.51 -15.87
C ARG A 85 5.03 -17.66 -14.72
N LYS A 86 4.70 -17.99 -13.47
CA LYS A 86 5.27 -17.30 -12.30
C LYS A 86 6.80 -17.40 -12.29
N LYS A 87 7.35 -18.60 -12.50
CA LYS A 87 8.80 -18.81 -12.56
C LYS A 87 9.46 -17.99 -13.66
N LEU A 88 8.83 -17.89 -14.83
CA LEU A 88 9.31 -17.05 -15.94
C LEU A 88 9.27 -15.55 -15.59
N VAL A 89 8.19 -15.06 -14.97
CA VAL A 89 8.07 -13.67 -14.51
C VAL A 89 9.14 -13.33 -13.47
N ASP A 90 9.36 -14.21 -12.48
CA ASP A 90 10.40 -14.02 -11.46
C ASP A 90 11.80 -13.91 -12.11
N ALA A 91 12.09 -14.77 -13.10
CA ALA A 91 13.34 -14.72 -13.85
C ALA A 91 13.48 -13.43 -14.68
N ALA A 92 12.40 -12.99 -15.33
CA ALA A 92 12.36 -11.77 -16.13
C ALA A 92 12.62 -10.52 -15.27
N VAL A 93 11.97 -10.43 -14.12
CA VAL A 93 12.20 -9.36 -13.14
C VAL A 93 13.64 -9.37 -12.63
N LYS A 94 14.20 -10.55 -12.35
CA LYS A 94 15.59 -10.68 -11.90
C LYS A 94 16.57 -10.20 -12.97
N TRP A 95 16.34 -10.57 -14.23
CA TRP A 95 17.15 -10.10 -15.36
C TRP A 95 17.07 -8.58 -15.50
N SER A 96 15.86 -8.00 -15.44
CA SER A 96 15.68 -6.56 -15.65
C SER A 96 16.22 -5.70 -14.50
N SER A 97 16.50 -6.29 -13.33
CA SER A 97 17.02 -5.56 -12.17
C SER A 97 18.50 -5.17 -12.26
N LYS A 98 19.25 -5.68 -13.25
CA LYS A 98 20.71 -5.45 -13.36
C LYS A 98 21.12 -3.99 -13.59
N SER A 99 20.22 -3.12 -14.03
CA SER A 99 20.48 -1.71 -14.37
C SER A 99 20.02 -0.70 -13.31
N GLY A 100 19.88 -1.10 -12.04
CA GLY A 100 19.54 -0.18 -10.93
C GLY A 100 18.08 -0.17 -10.49
N GLY A 101 17.31 -1.20 -10.88
CA GLY A 101 15.90 -1.38 -10.53
C GLY A 101 15.23 -2.28 -11.56
N ALA A 102 14.28 -3.12 -11.14
CA ALA A 102 13.52 -3.92 -12.10
C ALA A 102 12.74 -3.01 -13.06
N ASP A 103 12.80 -3.28 -14.36
CA ASP A 103 12.12 -2.50 -15.40
C ASP A 103 10.64 -2.28 -15.07
N ALA A 104 10.25 -1.00 -14.98
CA ALA A 104 8.93 -0.59 -14.51
C ALA A 104 7.81 -1.00 -15.48
N GLU A 105 8.07 -0.97 -16.78
CA GLU A 105 7.09 -1.41 -17.80
C GLU A 105 6.83 -2.92 -17.72
N LEU A 106 7.88 -3.73 -17.55
CA LEU A 106 7.78 -5.18 -17.36
C LEU A 106 7.03 -5.50 -16.05
N ARG A 107 7.30 -4.73 -14.97
CA ARG A 107 6.55 -4.85 -13.71
C ARG A 107 5.08 -4.53 -13.91
N LEU A 108 4.75 -3.42 -14.58
CA LEU A 108 3.37 -3.04 -14.86
C LEU A 108 2.65 -4.08 -15.73
N PHE A 109 3.32 -4.61 -16.75
CA PHE A 109 2.80 -5.69 -17.58
C PHE A 109 2.45 -6.93 -16.75
N ALA A 110 3.37 -7.40 -15.90
CA ALA A 110 3.14 -8.55 -15.03
C ALA A 110 1.99 -8.30 -14.05
N ALA A 111 1.92 -7.09 -13.47
CA ALA A 111 0.85 -6.71 -12.56
C ALA A 111 -0.53 -6.75 -13.23
N LYS A 112 -0.66 -6.16 -14.42
CA LYS A 112 -1.89 -6.16 -15.21
C LYS A 112 -2.31 -7.57 -15.63
N LEU A 113 -1.34 -8.41 -15.99
CA LEU A 113 -1.60 -9.81 -16.34
C LEU A 113 -2.15 -10.59 -15.14
N TYR A 114 -1.50 -10.51 -13.98
CA TYR A 114 -1.98 -11.17 -12.76
C TYR A 114 -3.35 -10.65 -12.30
N ALA A 115 -3.58 -9.34 -12.35
CA ALA A 115 -4.88 -8.77 -12.02
C ALA A 115 -5.99 -9.24 -12.96
N LYS A 116 -5.71 -9.34 -14.27
CA LYS A 116 -6.65 -9.89 -15.26
C LYS A 116 -7.04 -11.35 -14.93
N ASP A 117 -6.10 -12.12 -14.39
CA ASP A 117 -6.32 -13.51 -14.01
C ASP A 117 -6.95 -13.66 -12.62
N GLY A 118 -7.26 -12.56 -11.92
CA GLY A 118 -7.82 -12.56 -10.57
C GLY A 118 -6.78 -12.81 -9.46
N GLU A 119 -5.51 -12.94 -9.82
CA GLU A 119 -4.37 -13.18 -8.93
C GLU A 119 -3.86 -11.86 -8.31
N TYR A 120 -4.75 -11.11 -7.67
CA TYR A 120 -4.44 -9.76 -7.21
C TYR A 120 -3.32 -9.69 -6.14
N GLU A 121 -3.22 -10.71 -5.28
CA GLU A 121 -2.12 -10.85 -4.30
C GLU A 121 -0.75 -10.92 -5.00
N LEU A 122 -0.67 -11.62 -6.14
CA LEU A 122 0.54 -11.68 -6.96
C LEU A 122 0.75 -10.39 -7.76
N ALA A 123 -0.32 -9.69 -8.16
CA ALA A 123 -0.23 -8.45 -8.91
C ALA A 123 0.29 -7.27 -8.08
N GLU A 124 -0.14 -7.17 -6.82
CA GLU A 124 0.14 -6.04 -5.92
C GLU A 124 1.62 -5.64 -5.81
N PRO A 125 2.57 -6.55 -5.49
CA PRO A 125 3.98 -6.17 -5.39
C PRO A 125 4.56 -5.67 -6.72
N HIS A 126 4.01 -6.11 -7.87
CA HIS A 126 4.41 -5.61 -9.18
C HIS A 126 3.84 -4.22 -9.46
N PHE A 127 2.58 -3.95 -9.10
CA PHE A 127 2.01 -2.61 -9.19
C PHE A 127 2.75 -1.60 -8.31
N LEU A 128 3.10 -1.96 -7.06
CA LEU A 128 3.88 -1.11 -6.16
C LEU A 128 5.26 -0.78 -6.75
N ALA A 129 5.95 -1.78 -7.30
CA ALA A 129 7.24 -1.59 -7.96
C ALA A 129 7.13 -0.69 -9.20
N ALA A 130 6.12 -0.88 -10.03
CA ALA A 130 5.89 -0.04 -11.22
C ALA A 130 5.54 1.41 -10.84
N SER A 131 4.64 1.57 -9.87
CA SER A 131 4.20 2.87 -9.34
C SER A 131 5.35 3.66 -8.72
N SER A 132 6.41 2.98 -8.27
CA SER A 132 7.60 3.63 -7.72
C SER A 132 8.33 4.50 -8.75
N SER A 133 8.13 4.25 -10.05
CA SER A 133 8.79 4.99 -11.14
C SER A 133 7.84 5.87 -11.96
N ASP A 134 6.55 5.53 -12.01
CA ASP A 134 5.57 6.19 -12.87
C ASP A 134 4.21 6.36 -12.16
N PRO A 135 3.71 7.60 -11.96
CA PRO A 135 2.38 7.84 -11.42
C PRO A 135 1.23 7.25 -12.25
N GLU A 136 1.38 7.05 -13.57
CA GLU A 136 0.34 6.40 -14.38
C GLU A 136 0.16 4.92 -14.00
N ALA A 137 1.24 4.23 -13.61
CA ALA A 137 1.16 2.88 -13.06
C ALA A 137 0.36 2.84 -11.74
N ALA A 138 0.38 3.93 -10.96
CA ALA A 138 -0.40 4.05 -9.74
C ALA A 138 -1.91 4.20 -10.01
N LYS A 139 -2.29 4.80 -11.14
CA LYS A 139 -3.70 4.87 -11.58
C LYS A 139 -4.22 3.51 -12.03
N GLU A 140 -3.41 2.76 -12.78
CA GLU A 140 -3.71 1.37 -13.15
C GLU A 140 -3.84 0.48 -11.90
N PHE A 141 -2.99 0.70 -10.90
CA PHE A 141 -3.08 0.03 -9.61
C PHE A 141 -4.37 0.36 -8.86
N ALA A 142 -4.81 1.62 -8.88
CA ALA A 142 -6.09 2.03 -8.31
C ALA A 142 -7.27 1.30 -8.97
N GLY A 143 -7.25 1.19 -10.31
CA GLY A 143 -8.23 0.40 -11.05
C GLY A 143 -8.25 -1.07 -10.63
N ALA A 144 -7.08 -1.70 -10.50
CA ALA A 144 -6.95 -3.08 -10.06
C ALA A 144 -7.43 -3.29 -8.62
N MET A 145 -7.12 -2.38 -7.69
CA MET A 145 -7.60 -2.45 -6.31
C MET A 145 -9.12 -2.26 -6.22
N ALA A 146 -9.71 -1.41 -7.06
CA ALA A 146 -11.17 -1.24 -7.13
C ALA A 146 -11.86 -2.48 -7.72
N ALA A 147 -11.24 -3.16 -8.68
CA ALA A 147 -11.73 -4.43 -9.22
C ALA A 147 -11.60 -5.56 -8.20
N TRP A 148 -10.49 -5.62 -7.46
CA TRP A 148 -10.27 -6.61 -6.41
C TRP A 148 -11.29 -6.46 -5.28
N LEU A 149 -11.52 -5.24 -4.80
CA LEU A 149 -12.57 -4.93 -3.82
C LEU A 149 -13.93 -5.48 -4.27
N SER A 150 -14.32 -5.22 -5.52
CA SER A 150 -15.58 -5.68 -6.07
C SER A 150 -15.67 -7.21 -6.14
N ALA A 151 -14.58 -7.87 -6.54
CA ALA A 151 -14.50 -9.34 -6.56
C ALA A 151 -14.54 -9.97 -5.17
N VAL A 152 -13.96 -9.32 -4.15
CA VAL A 152 -14.07 -9.75 -2.74
C VAL A 152 -15.48 -9.56 -2.22
N ALA A 153 -16.09 -8.39 -2.44
CA ALA A 153 -17.45 -8.11 -2.02
C ALA A 153 -18.44 -9.09 -2.65
N LYS A 154 -18.30 -9.38 -3.96
CA LYS A 154 -19.13 -10.38 -4.64
C LYS A 154 -19.01 -11.76 -4.00
N ARG A 155 -17.79 -12.25 -3.76
CA ARG A 155 -17.58 -13.56 -3.12
C ARG A 155 -18.16 -13.60 -1.71
N ALA A 156 -18.02 -12.52 -0.94
CA ALA A 156 -18.60 -12.43 0.40
C ALA A 156 -20.13 -12.55 0.37
N THR A 157 -20.81 -11.95 -0.61
CA THR A 157 -22.28 -12.10 -0.74
C THR A 157 -22.75 -13.52 -1.08
N GLU A 158 -21.86 -14.38 -1.55
CA GLU A 158 -22.15 -15.79 -1.83
C GLU A 158 -21.99 -16.68 -0.58
N GLU A 159 -21.41 -16.15 0.50
CA GLU A 159 -21.20 -16.88 1.75
C GLU A 159 -22.51 -17.04 2.55
N LYS A 160 -22.68 -18.22 3.16
CA LYS A 160 -23.88 -18.54 3.94
C LYS A 160 -23.97 -17.65 5.17
N GLY A 161 -25.05 -16.87 5.25
CA GLY A 161 -25.34 -15.98 6.38
C GLY A 161 -24.89 -14.53 6.17
N GLU A 162 -24.35 -14.19 5.00
CA GLU A 162 -24.16 -12.80 4.62
C GLU A 162 -25.51 -12.17 4.22
N GLU A 163 -25.86 -11.07 4.88
CA GLU A 163 -27.10 -10.31 4.62
C GLU A 163 -26.83 -8.95 3.98
N ARG A 164 -25.56 -8.50 3.99
CA ARG A 164 -25.16 -7.21 3.42
C ARG A 164 -25.12 -7.31 1.90
N THR A 165 -25.50 -6.22 1.24
CA THR A 165 -25.35 -6.09 -0.21
C THR A 165 -23.89 -5.93 -0.61
N GLN A 166 -23.55 -6.26 -1.86
CA GLN A 166 -22.20 -6.04 -2.39
C GLN A 166 -21.74 -4.58 -2.19
N ASP A 167 -22.59 -3.60 -2.49
CA ASP A 167 -22.29 -2.17 -2.27
C ASP A 167 -22.05 -1.81 -0.79
N ALA A 168 -22.73 -2.49 0.15
CA ALA A 168 -22.48 -2.29 1.57
C ALA A 168 -21.10 -2.84 1.96
N ILE A 169 -20.74 -4.02 1.47
CA ILE A 169 -19.42 -4.62 1.70
C ILE A 169 -18.31 -3.78 1.05
N GLU A 170 -18.48 -3.35 -0.21
CA GLU A 170 -17.50 -2.48 -0.88
C GLU A 170 -17.27 -1.19 -0.09
N ARG A 171 -18.32 -0.55 0.44
CA ARG A 171 -18.18 0.69 1.25
C ARG A 171 -17.44 0.46 2.58
N ILE A 172 -17.65 -0.68 3.21
CA ILE A 172 -17.00 -1.05 4.48
C ILE A 172 -15.51 -1.31 4.24
N GLU A 173 -15.18 -2.09 3.21
CA GLU A 173 -13.82 -2.55 2.96
C GLU A 173 -12.96 -1.59 2.10
N ALA A 174 -13.56 -0.57 1.46
CA ALA A 174 -12.86 0.35 0.56
C ALA A 174 -11.59 0.98 1.16
N GLY A 175 -11.64 1.34 2.43
CA GLY A 175 -10.50 1.91 3.15
C GLY A 175 -9.29 0.98 3.18
N ARG A 176 -9.49 -0.31 3.52
CA ARG A 176 -8.42 -1.31 3.56
C ARG A 176 -7.67 -1.43 2.25
N PHE A 177 -8.42 -1.49 1.14
CA PHE A 177 -7.82 -1.57 -0.20
C PHE A 177 -7.06 -0.28 -0.58
N ALA A 178 -7.54 0.89 -0.13
CA ALA A 178 -6.78 2.13 -0.31
C ALA A 178 -5.47 2.12 0.49
N LEU A 179 -5.47 1.60 1.72
CA LEU A 179 -4.28 1.53 2.58
C LEU A 179 -3.20 0.59 2.03
N ARG A 180 -3.58 -0.51 1.37
CA ARG A 180 -2.65 -1.44 0.72
C ARG A 180 -1.68 -0.77 -0.25
N ALA A 181 -2.13 0.28 -0.95
CA ALA A 181 -1.28 1.05 -1.86
C ALA A 181 -0.71 2.32 -1.21
N THR A 182 -1.55 3.10 -0.54
CA THR A 182 -1.14 4.43 -0.04
C THR A 182 -0.04 4.35 1.01
N LEU A 183 -0.13 3.41 1.95
CA LEU A 183 0.88 3.26 3.00
C LEU A 183 2.29 2.95 2.44
N PRO A 184 2.50 1.91 1.61
CA PRO A 184 3.83 1.64 1.06
C PRO A 184 4.34 2.71 0.09
N LEU A 185 3.46 3.37 -0.68
CA LEU A 185 3.87 4.48 -1.55
C LEU A 185 4.35 5.69 -0.75
N LEU A 186 3.66 6.05 0.33
CA LEU A 186 4.09 7.13 1.22
C LEU A 186 5.34 6.74 2.04
N ALA A 187 5.43 5.49 2.51
CA ALA A 187 6.58 4.99 3.27
C ALA A 187 7.87 4.97 2.43
N SER A 188 7.75 4.78 1.11
CA SER A 188 8.85 4.89 0.14
C SER A 188 9.09 6.32 -0.38
N ARG A 189 8.39 7.32 0.17
CA ARG A 189 8.42 8.75 -0.21
C ARG A 189 7.95 9.04 -1.64
N ASN A 190 7.22 8.12 -2.28
CA ASN A 190 6.62 8.38 -3.58
C ASN A 190 5.22 9.02 -3.43
N VAL A 191 5.24 10.30 -3.05
CA VAL A 191 4.03 11.10 -2.86
C VAL A 191 3.26 11.32 -4.17
N PRO A 192 3.89 11.60 -5.34
CA PRO A 192 3.15 11.73 -6.60
C PRO A 192 2.35 10.49 -6.97
N ALA A 193 2.91 9.29 -6.80
CA ALA A 193 2.18 8.05 -7.05
C ALA A 193 1.05 7.82 -6.03
N ALA A 194 1.26 8.15 -4.75
CA ALA A 194 0.21 8.06 -3.74
C ALA A 194 -0.99 9.00 -4.06
N VAL A 195 -0.70 10.22 -4.52
CA VAL A 195 -1.73 11.18 -4.98
C VAL A 195 -2.49 10.63 -6.19
N ALA A 196 -1.78 10.18 -7.23
CA ALA A 196 -2.39 9.61 -8.42
C ALA A 196 -3.27 8.39 -8.08
N PHE A 197 -2.76 7.47 -7.24
CA PHE A 197 -3.52 6.32 -6.77
C PHE A 197 -4.81 6.73 -6.05
N ILE A 198 -4.73 7.54 -4.98
CA ILE A 198 -5.88 7.77 -4.11
C ILE A 198 -6.98 8.57 -4.81
N GLN A 199 -6.61 9.52 -5.67
CA GLN A 199 -7.57 10.31 -6.46
C GLN A 199 -8.28 9.42 -7.48
N THR A 200 -7.54 8.65 -8.28
CA THR A 200 -8.13 7.73 -9.25
C THR A 200 -8.97 6.64 -8.57
N TYR A 201 -8.52 6.12 -7.42
CA TYR A 201 -9.27 5.13 -6.64
C TYR A 201 -10.63 5.68 -6.19
N LEU A 202 -10.65 6.87 -5.61
CA LEU A 202 -11.88 7.53 -5.18
C LEU A 202 -12.80 7.87 -6.34
N GLU A 203 -12.27 8.43 -7.43
CA GLU A 203 -13.04 8.68 -8.65
C GLU A 203 -13.69 7.39 -9.18
N THR A 204 -12.91 6.31 -9.25
CA THR A 204 -13.39 4.99 -9.69
C THR A 204 -14.51 4.46 -8.79
N LEU A 205 -14.33 4.51 -7.46
CA LEU A 205 -15.33 4.02 -6.53
C LEU A 205 -16.58 4.89 -6.51
N THR A 206 -16.44 6.20 -6.45
CA THR A 206 -17.59 7.12 -6.30
C THR A 206 -18.43 7.27 -7.57
N ALA A 207 -17.87 6.95 -8.73
CA ALA A 207 -18.63 6.81 -9.97
C ALA A 207 -19.74 5.75 -9.86
N ARG A 208 -19.51 4.67 -9.11
CA ARG A 208 -20.48 3.58 -8.91
C ARG A 208 -21.14 3.57 -7.52
N LEU A 209 -20.38 3.88 -6.46
CA LEU A 209 -20.81 3.89 -5.05
C LEU A 209 -21.01 5.33 -4.56
N ARG A 210 -22.01 6.05 -5.08
CA ARG A 210 -22.27 7.43 -4.65
C ARG A 210 -22.53 7.57 -3.15
N SER A 211 -23.10 6.53 -2.53
CA SER A 211 -23.37 6.46 -1.09
C SER A 211 -22.11 6.26 -0.21
N LEU A 212 -20.92 6.18 -0.82
CA LEU A 212 -19.64 6.26 -0.10
C LEU A 212 -19.38 7.69 0.40
N LEU A 213 -19.86 8.70 -0.32
CA LEU A 213 -19.68 10.11 0.02
C LEU A 213 -20.72 10.56 1.04
N LEU A 214 -20.30 11.37 2.00
CA LEU A 214 -21.24 12.06 2.90
C LEU A 214 -21.99 13.17 2.15
N PRO A 215 -23.28 13.41 2.47
CA PRO A 215 -24.12 14.41 1.83
C PRO A 215 -23.78 15.84 2.31
N ILE A 216 -22.56 16.28 2.05
CA ILE A 216 -22.08 17.63 2.36
C ILE A 216 -21.77 18.36 1.06
N SER A 217 -21.92 19.69 1.05
CA SER A 217 -21.61 20.53 -0.12
C SER A 217 -20.61 21.65 0.26
N PRO A 218 -19.53 21.86 -0.51
CA PRO A 218 -19.06 20.99 -1.59
C PRO A 218 -18.49 19.67 -1.06
N ASN A 219 -18.56 18.61 -1.87
CA ASN A 219 -17.83 17.34 -1.72
C ASN A 219 -17.44 16.88 -3.14
N PRO A 220 -16.15 16.87 -3.50
CA PRO A 220 -14.97 17.03 -2.65
C PRO A 220 -14.69 18.48 -2.23
N ARG A 221 -13.88 18.65 -1.17
CA ARG A 221 -13.44 19.95 -0.64
C ARG A 221 -11.95 20.19 -0.91
N ALA A 222 -11.55 21.44 -1.08
CA ALA A 222 -10.13 21.78 -1.17
C ALA A 222 -9.41 21.47 0.16
N PHE A 223 -8.24 20.85 0.09
CA PHE A 223 -7.39 20.67 1.26
C PHE A 223 -6.65 21.97 1.58
N THR A 224 -6.66 22.37 2.86
CA THR A 224 -5.85 23.48 3.37
C THR A 224 -4.73 22.92 4.22
N ALA A 225 -3.49 23.10 3.77
CA ALA A 225 -2.35 22.53 4.47
C ALA A 225 -2.06 23.26 5.79
N PRO A 226 -1.76 22.54 6.89
CA PRO A 226 -1.42 23.14 8.18
C PRO A 226 -0.18 24.05 8.18
N ASN A 227 0.73 23.88 7.20
CA ASN A 227 1.90 24.73 7.02
C ASN A 227 1.66 25.94 6.10
N GLY A 228 0.43 26.15 5.61
CA GLY A 228 0.10 27.23 4.68
C GLY A 228 0.49 26.94 3.22
N THR A 229 1.04 25.77 2.91
CA THR A 229 1.32 25.36 1.52
C THR A 229 0.00 25.23 0.74
N GLN A 230 -0.03 25.81 -0.47
CA GLN A 230 -1.13 25.60 -1.39
C GLN A 230 -0.93 24.29 -2.16
N THR A 231 -2.00 23.50 -2.28
CA THR A 231 -2.02 22.25 -3.04
C THR A 231 -3.34 22.14 -3.79
N ASP A 232 -3.35 21.52 -4.96
CA ASP A 232 -4.59 21.23 -5.70
C ASP A 232 -5.30 19.96 -5.20
N PHE A 233 -4.87 19.39 -4.07
CA PHE A 233 -5.43 18.16 -3.53
C PHE A 233 -6.86 18.39 -3.02
N LYS A 234 -7.76 17.50 -3.43
CA LYS A 234 -9.17 17.52 -3.05
C LYS A 234 -9.48 16.34 -2.11
N LEU A 235 -10.18 16.64 -1.02
CA LEU A 235 -10.63 15.66 -0.04
C LEU A 235 -12.10 15.31 -0.29
N SER A 236 -12.34 14.05 -0.63
CA SER A 236 -13.67 13.44 -0.67
C SER A 236 -14.03 13.00 0.74
N ILE A 237 -15.06 13.61 1.33
CA ILE A 237 -15.47 13.25 2.68
C ILE A 237 -16.37 12.02 2.61
N THR A 238 -15.93 10.93 3.25
CA THR A 238 -16.60 9.62 3.21
C THR A 238 -17.01 9.18 4.61
N ALA A 239 -17.90 8.18 4.70
CA ALA A 239 -18.21 7.51 5.96
C ALA A 239 -17.12 6.50 6.41
N ASN A 240 -16.12 6.23 5.57
CA ASN A 240 -15.08 5.23 5.82
C ASN A 240 -13.83 5.90 6.44
N SER A 241 -13.51 5.57 7.69
CA SER A 241 -12.41 6.20 8.45
C SER A 241 -11.03 5.92 7.84
N GLU A 242 -10.76 4.68 7.42
CA GLU A 242 -9.52 4.27 6.76
C GLU A 242 -9.31 5.02 5.43
N LEU A 243 -10.37 5.21 4.65
CA LEU A 243 -10.31 5.95 3.39
C LEU A 243 -10.10 7.46 3.61
N ASN A 244 -10.73 8.02 4.65
CA ASN A 244 -10.48 9.40 5.07
C ASN A 244 -9.03 9.58 5.56
N PHE A 245 -8.50 8.61 6.31
CA PHE A 245 -7.11 8.59 6.74
C PHE A 245 -6.15 8.51 5.55
N ALA A 246 -6.37 7.60 4.59
CA ALA A 246 -5.52 7.45 3.40
C ALA A 246 -5.41 8.77 2.60
N GLN A 247 -6.54 9.46 2.42
CA GLN A 247 -6.58 10.77 1.78
C GLN A 247 -5.80 11.84 2.55
N MET A 248 -6.06 11.97 3.86
CA MET A 248 -5.42 13.00 4.69
C MET A 248 -3.92 12.73 4.84
N ALA A 249 -3.50 11.47 5.00
CA ALA A 249 -2.10 11.06 5.05
C ALA A 249 -1.37 11.46 3.76
N THR A 250 -2.01 11.25 2.60
CA THR A 250 -1.49 11.66 1.31
C THR A 250 -1.40 13.18 1.19
N ALA A 251 -2.45 13.90 1.59
CA ALA A 251 -2.51 15.36 1.54
C ALA A 251 -1.44 16.02 2.43
N LEU A 252 -1.25 15.54 3.67
CA LEU A 252 -0.20 16.00 4.57
C LEU A 252 1.19 15.69 4.02
N SER A 253 1.38 14.52 3.41
CA SER A 253 2.65 14.14 2.79
C SER A 253 2.97 14.98 1.55
N LEU A 254 1.95 15.40 0.80
CA LEU A 254 2.07 16.36 -0.30
C LEU A 254 2.49 17.74 0.20
N ALA A 255 1.83 18.26 1.24
CA ALA A 255 2.23 19.52 1.85
C ALA A 255 3.67 19.50 2.38
N ALA A 256 4.09 18.35 2.96
CA ALA A 256 5.44 18.16 3.47
C ALA A 256 6.54 18.26 2.40
N GLN A 257 6.22 18.08 1.11
CA GLN A 257 7.18 18.30 0.01
C GLN A 257 7.70 19.74 -0.04
N SER A 258 6.91 20.71 0.43
CA SER A 258 7.31 22.13 0.53
C SER A 258 8.04 22.47 1.84
N GLY A 259 8.27 21.49 2.72
CA GLY A 259 8.92 21.66 4.01
C GLY A 259 8.02 21.29 5.19
N VAL A 260 8.64 20.75 6.23
CA VAL A 260 7.96 20.25 7.44
C VAL A 260 8.14 21.23 8.59
N ASN A 261 7.03 21.69 9.16
CA ASN A 261 6.99 22.51 10.37
C ASN A 261 6.24 21.78 11.51
N ASP A 262 6.20 22.40 12.69
CA ASP A 262 5.54 21.80 13.86
C ASP A 262 4.02 21.64 13.69
N ALA A 263 3.39 22.48 12.87
CA ALA A 263 1.97 22.35 12.53
C ALA A 263 1.70 21.04 11.75
N LEU A 264 2.53 20.71 10.75
CA LEU A 264 2.42 19.43 10.03
C LEU A 264 2.73 18.22 10.92
N ARG A 265 3.76 18.30 11.77
CA ARG A 265 4.07 17.22 12.71
C ARG A 265 2.91 16.95 13.67
N THR A 266 2.30 18.02 14.18
CA THR A 266 1.13 17.95 15.07
C THR A 266 -0.08 17.40 14.33
N ALA A 267 -0.34 17.85 13.10
CA ALA A 267 -1.43 17.35 12.27
C ALA A 267 -1.28 15.85 11.97
N TRP A 268 -0.08 15.40 11.61
CA TRP A 268 0.21 13.98 11.43
C TRP A 268 -0.01 13.17 12.71
N ALA A 269 0.54 13.62 13.84
CA ALA A 269 0.39 12.92 15.12
C ALA A 269 -1.08 12.81 15.56
N ASN A 270 -1.89 13.86 15.31
CA ASN A 270 -3.32 13.85 15.59
C ASN A 270 -4.07 12.90 14.65
N LEU A 271 -3.74 12.92 13.36
CA LEU A 271 -4.31 12.01 12.36
C LEU A 271 -4.07 10.55 12.73
N VAL A 272 -2.83 10.19 13.07
CA VAL A 272 -2.47 8.82 13.48
C VAL A 272 -3.23 8.40 14.74
N ARG A 273 -3.28 9.26 15.77
CA ARG A 273 -4.02 8.97 17.01
C ARG A 273 -5.51 8.79 16.78
N GLN A 274 -6.09 9.57 15.85
CA GLN A 274 -7.49 9.41 15.48
C GLN A 274 -7.72 8.06 14.79
N PHE A 275 -6.87 7.74 13.82
CA PHE A 275 -6.95 6.50 13.07
C PHE A 275 -6.78 5.24 13.94
N GLU A 276 -5.81 5.24 14.86
CA GLU A 276 -5.60 4.14 15.82
C GLU A 276 -6.85 3.88 16.68
N ARG A 277 -7.58 4.93 17.04
CA ARG A 277 -8.80 4.84 17.84
C ARG A 277 -9.99 4.30 17.04
N GLU A 278 -10.11 4.73 15.79
CA GLU A 278 -11.27 4.41 14.94
C GLU A 278 -11.13 3.06 14.22
N SER A 279 -9.92 2.68 13.82
CA SER A 279 -9.69 1.58 12.88
C SER A 279 -8.81 0.45 13.39
N GLN A 280 -8.11 0.63 14.53
CA GLN A 280 -7.23 -0.39 15.13
C GLN A 280 -6.32 -1.09 14.10
N PRO A 281 -5.35 -0.37 13.51
CA PRO A 281 -4.52 -0.90 12.43
C PRO A 281 -3.73 -2.13 12.86
N ASP A 282 -3.52 -3.05 11.91
CA ASP A 282 -2.66 -4.21 12.12
C ASP A 282 -1.18 -3.80 12.31
N PRO A 283 -0.30 -4.73 12.75
CA PRO A 283 1.11 -4.42 13.00
C PRO A 283 1.87 -3.93 11.75
N ASN A 284 1.51 -4.40 10.55
CA ASN A 284 2.16 -3.99 9.31
C ASN A 284 1.79 -2.54 8.96
N ALA A 285 0.51 -2.21 9.04
CA ALA A 285 0.02 -0.84 8.87
C ALA A 285 0.61 0.10 9.91
N THR A 286 0.67 -0.32 11.18
CA THR A 286 1.29 0.45 12.27
C THR A 286 2.77 0.73 11.98
N GLY A 287 3.52 -0.30 11.54
CA GLY A 287 4.92 -0.15 11.13
C GLY A 287 5.11 0.83 9.96
N ALA A 288 4.27 0.72 8.93
CA ALA A 288 4.30 1.62 7.78
C ALA A 288 3.97 3.07 8.17
N ILE A 289 2.96 3.29 9.02
CA ILE A 289 2.58 4.62 9.53
C ILE A 289 3.75 5.23 10.32
N ALA A 290 4.39 4.45 11.18
CA ALA A 290 5.54 4.93 11.95
C ALA A 290 6.75 5.23 11.04
N GLN A 291 6.95 4.45 9.97
CA GLN A 291 7.94 4.73 8.93
C GLN A 291 7.62 6.03 8.19
N ILE A 292 6.37 6.29 7.82
CA ILE A 292 5.94 7.55 7.18
C ILE A 292 6.21 8.73 8.11
N GLY A 293 5.85 8.62 9.39
CA GLY A 293 6.14 9.65 10.40
C GLY A 293 7.62 10.05 10.44
N THR A 294 8.50 9.06 10.35
CA THR A 294 9.96 9.29 10.33
C THR A 294 10.42 9.82 8.98
N ALA A 295 10.04 9.15 7.90
CA ALA A 295 10.56 9.39 6.56
C ALA A 295 10.04 10.70 5.95
N VAL A 296 8.78 11.08 6.20
CA VAL A 296 8.15 12.27 5.62
C VAL A 296 8.18 13.45 6.59
N PHE A 297 7.90 13.22 7.88
CA PHE A 297 7.70 14.31 8.85
C PHE A 297 8.88 14.50 9.84
N GLY A 298 9.90 13.63 9.77
CA GLY A 298 11.06 13.69 10.67
C GLY A 298 10.70 13.44 12.14
N ILE A 299 9.59 12.75 12.41
CA ILE A 299 9.15 12.42 13.76
C ILE A 299 9.97 11.22 14.23
N ALA A 300 10.78 11.41 15.27
CA ALA A 300 11.53 10.33 15.87
C ALA A 300 10.57 9.24 16.37
N GLN A 301 10.84 7.98 16.01
CA GLN A 301 10.12 6.87 16.61
C GLN A 301 10.37 6.89 18.11
N ARG A 302 9.30 7.05 18.90
CA ARG A 302 9.39 6.73 20.32
C ARG A 302 9.77 5.26 20.39
N ARG A 303 10.94 4.97 20.97
CA ARG A 303 11.29 3.59 21.32
C ARG A 303 10.16 3.05 22.19
N GLN A 304 9.29 2.22 21.61
CA GLN A 304 8.35 1.44 22.39
C GLN A 304 9.19 0.44 23.17
N GLY A 305 9.43 0.74 24.45
CA GLY A 305 9.97 -0.17 25.45
C GLY A 305 11.38 -0.69 25.18
N GLY A 306 12.34 -0.25 25.98
CA GLY A 306 13.45 -1.14 26.32
C GLY A 306 12.87 -2.50 26.75
N ASN A 307 13.54 -3.59 26.37
CA ASN A 307 13.21 -4.93 26.83
C ASN A 307 12.83 -4.87 28.31
N MET A 308 11.56 -5.13 28.67
CA MET A 308 11.13 -5.09 30.07
C MET A 308 12.02 -6.00 30.95
N LEU A 309 12.54 -7.06 30.36
CA LEU A 309 13.54 -7.95 30.98
C LEU A 309 14.91 -7.27 31.20
N SER A 310 15.36 -6.44 30.26
CA SER A 310 16.59 -5.65 30.36
C SER A 310 16.44 -4.52 31.38
N ASP A 311 15.28 -3.88 31.46
CA ASP A 311 15.00 -2.82 32.44
C ASP A 311 14.80 -3.42 33.85
N MET A 312 14.18 -4.60 33.97
CA MET A 312 14.13 -5.35 35.23
C MET A 312 15.52 -5.80 35.67
N MET A 313 16.34 -6.37 34.76
CA MET A 313 17.71 -6.77 35.07
C MET A 313 18.57 -5.55 35.43
N ALA A 314 18.45 -4.42 34.74
CA ALA A 314 19.15 -3.19 35.12
C ALA A 314 18.74 -2.69 36.51
N SER A 315 17.47 -2.83 36.91
CA SER A 315 17.01 -2.49 38.27
C SER A 315 17.43 -3.51 39.34
N LEU A 316 17.61 -4.78 38.97
CA LEU A 316 18.06 -5.85 39.86
C LEU A 316 19.58 -5.84 40.06
N PHE A 317 20.34 -5.44 39.04
CA PHE A 317 21.81 -5.41 39.08
C PHE A 317 22.38 -4.06 39.53
N ASN A 318 21.55 -3.01 39.59
CA ASN A 318 21.95 -1.70 40.10
C ASN A 318 21.36 -1.47 41.50
N ALA A 319 22.00 -2.06 42.51
CA ALA A 319 21.67 -1.80 43.92
C ALA A 319 21.87 -0.31 44.24
N PRO A 320 20.98 0.34 45.02
CA PRO A 320 21.19 1.72 45.43
C PRO A 320 22.42 1.81 46.35
N PRO A 321 23.36 2.76 46.16
CA PRO A 321 24.34 3.07 47.17
C PRO A 321 23.61 3.60 48.41
N GLN A 322 24.03 3.11 49.58
CA GLN A 322 23.55 3.57 50.88
C GLN A 322 23.59 5.10 51.00
N GLN A 323 22.51 5.63 51.55
CA GLN A 323 22.27 7.04 51.83
C GLN A 323 23.44 7.73 52.56
N GLN A 324 23.92 8.85 51.99
CA GLN A 324 24.22 10.03 52.79
C GLN A 324 23.14 11.07 52.49
N ARG A 325 22.27 11.29 53.47
CA ARG A 325 21.25 12.34 53.45
C ARG A 325 21.95 13.70 53.51
N VAL A 326 21.85 14.48 52.44
CA VAL A 326 21.94 15.94 52.50
C VAL A 326 20.64 16.48 51.91
N ALA A 327 19.93 17.27 52.72
CA ALA A 327 18.59 17.76 52.42
C ALA A 327 18.57 18.73 51.24
N ALA A 328 17.58 18.60 50.36
CA ALA A 328 17.19 19.61 49.38
C ALA A 328 15.90 20.33 49.85
N PRO A 329 15.68 21.62 49.49
CA PRO A 329 14.60 22.44 50.03
C PRO A 329 13.22 22.07 49.42
N PRO A 330 12.11 22.32 50.13
CA PRO A 330 10.79 21.90 49.68
C PRO A 330 10.23 22.80 48.56
N THR A 331 9.81 22.18 47.47
CA THR A 331 8.94 22.75 46.44
C THR A 331 7.50 22.86 46.95
N GLN A 332 6.90 24.03 46.73
CA GLN A 332 5.54 24.39 47.14
C GLN A 332 4.48 23.47 46.55
N SER A 333 3.65 22.90 47.43
CA SER A 333 2.41 22.19 47.09
C SER A 333 1.27 23.21 46.96
N ASN A 334 0.67 23.31 45.78
CA ASN A 334 -0.60 24.02 45.59
C ASN A 334 -1.73 23.20 46.23
N GLN A 335 -2.32 23.73 47.31
CA GLN A 335 -3.56 23.26 47.90
C GLN A 335 -4.77 23.75 47.07
N PRO A 336 -5.85 22.96 46.97
CA PRO A 336 -7.15 23.45 46.51
C PRO A 336 -7.87 24.20 47.65
N PRO A 337 -8.70 25.23 47.34
CA PRO A 337 -9.38 26.02 48.36
C PRO A 337 -10.54 25.25 49.02
N PRO A 338 -10.85 25.54 50.29
CA PRO A 338 -11.92 24.88 51.03
C PRO A 338 -13.30 25.44 50.70
N SER A 339 -14.27 24.53 50.77
CA SER A 339 -15.71 24.72 50.75
C SER A 339 -16.19 25.47 52.00
N ALA A 340 -17.08 26.44 51.82
CA ALA A 340 -17.84 27.08 52.89
C ALA A 340 -19.34 26.74 52.75
N THR A 341 -19.84 25.94 53.70
CA THR A 341 -21.23 25.92 54.19
C THR A 341 -21.40 27.10 55.17
N SER A 342 -22.54 27.75 55.41
CA SER A 342 -23.96 27.40 55.33
C SER A 342 -24.81 28.68 55.51
N ALA A 343 -26.02 28.72 54.94
CA ALA A 343 -27.24 29.16 55.66
C ALA A 343 -28.48 28.80 54.83
N ALA A 344 -29.36 28.00 55.43
CA ALA A 344 -30.65 27.60 54.89
C ALA A 344 -31.71 28.67 55.20
N THR A 345 -32.65 28.89 54.28
CA THR A 345 -34.02 29.31 54.62
C THR A 345 -34.98 28.62 53.67
N GLU A 346 -35.95 27.93 54.26
CA GLU A 346 -37.09 27.24 53.62
C GLU A 346 -38.03 28.24 52.93
N ALA A 347 -38.70 27.83 51.84
CA ALA A 347 -40.14 27.54 51.87
C ALA A 347 -40.78 27.48 50.47
N LYS A 348 -41.61 26.44 50.32
CA LYS A 348 -42.84 26.29 49.53
C LYS A 348 -42.79 26.19 48.00
N ALA A 349 -43.07 24.96 47.57
CA ALA A 349 -43.85 24.66 46.38
C ALA A 349 -45.26 25.27 46.51
N ASP A 350 -45.76 25.82 45.41
CA ASP A 350 -47.18 26.00 45.17
C ASP A 350 -47.49 25.59 43.73
N ASP A 351 -48.72 25.12 43.61
CA ASP A 351 -49.29 24.21 42.64
C ASP A 351 -50.20 24.99 41.66
N LEU A 352 -50.45 24.40 40.48
CA LEU A 352 -51.53 24.71 39.52
C LEU A 352 -51.43 26.09 38.80
N VAL A 353 -51.97 26.30 37.59
CA VAL A 353 -53.13 25.74 36.90
C VAL A 353 -52.92 25.90 35.38
N ASP A 354 -53.48 24.96 34.61
CA ASP A 354 -53.97 25.18 33.25
C ASP A 354 -54.81 26.47 33.15
N ASP A 355 -54.75 27.19 32.03
CA ASP A 355 -56.00 27.66 31.42
C ASP A 355 -55.83 28.00 29.94
N GLU A 356 -56.85 27.51 29.26
CA GLU A 356 -57.26 27.53 27.86
C GLU A 356 -57.54 28.93 27.27
N MET A 357 -57.60 28.95 25.92
CA MET A 357 -58.40 29.82 25.03
C MET A 357 -57.83 31.19 24.61
N ASP A 358 -57.49 31.31 23.32
CA ASP A 358 -58.46 31.63 22.25
C ASP A 358 -58.02 31.05 20.89
#